data_AF-A0A7V9AY34-F1
#
_entry.id   AF-A0A7V9AY34-F1
#
_cell.length_a   1.000
_cell.length_b   1.000
_cell.length_c   1.000
_cell.angle_alpha   90.00
_cell.angle_beta   90.00
_cell.angle_gamma   90.00
#
_symmetry.space_group_name_H-M   'P 1'
#
loop_
_entity.id
_entity.type
_entity.pdbx_description
1 polymer ?
#
loop_
_entity_poly.entity_id
_entity_poly.type
_entity_poly.pdbx_seq_one_letter_code
_entity_poly.pdbx_strand_id
1 'polypeptide(L)'
;KDDKPKYLHMARKMGIDVTIPDVNSSERDFTPVGDTVRFGLSAVRHVGEGVVDRIVEARRHKGDFASFYDFSRKVDYSCLNKKTVDSLIKAGAFESVGHTRKGLLEGFDSICGEVMAQRRQEEAGQFSLFGALVADDTEAAQVQERPIALDEYSREMVLAMEKEVLGLYVSDHPLLGIDGLLARMTDTSIGSLGDRSPGEVAVIGGMVGELRKKVTRRGDIMLLLGLEDLTGAVVEVIVFPKVHEQFSALVRPDAVILVKGRVDRDARDDSVKMVALEIIEPQLGADPPLVINLAVDSCTPTTVETLKDVLASHPGTTQVFLHLARGARTTVLRLGSEYWVDGANGLHAELKALLGPRALTAL
;
A
#
# COMPACT_ATOMS: atom_id res chain seq x y z
N LYS A 1 4.80 -21.53 1.11
CA LYS A 1 4.09 -20.33 0.62
C LYS A 1 4.53 -19.15 1.47
N ASP A 2 4.63 -17.95 0.90
CA ASP A 2 4.99 -16.77 1.68
C ASP A 2 3.76 -16.31 2.48
N ASP A 3 3.76 -16.59 3.79
CA ASP A 3 2.62 -16.30 4.68
C ASP A 3 2.66 -14.86 5.25
N LYS A 4 3.62 -14.03 4.83
CA LYS A 4 3.73 -12.63 5.28
C LYS A 4 2.45 -11.79 5.07
N PRO A 5 1.70 -11.88 3.95
CA PRO A 5 0.46 -11.12 3.78
C PRO A 5 -0.56 -11.41 4.89
N LYS A 6 -0.69 -12.69 5.26
CA LYS A 6 -1.59 -13.15 6.32
C LYS A 6 -1.16 -12.61 7.69
N TYR A 7 0.13 -12.67 8.02
CA TYR A 7 0.64 -12.13 9.28
C TYR A 7 0.52 -10.61 9.34
N LEU A 8 0.74 -9.89 8.24
CA LEU A 8 0.54 -8.45 8.16
C LEU A 8 -0.92 -8.07 8.43
N HIS A 9 -1.87 -8.80 7.83
CA HIS A 9 -3.29 -8.60 8.12
C HIS A 9 -3.64 -8.86 9.59
N MET A 10 -3.11 -9.94 10.18
CA MET A 10 -3.33 -10.25 11.60
C MET A 10 -2.76 -9.17 12.52
N ALA A 11 -1.54 -8.69 12.25
CA ALA A 11 -0.92 -7.60 12.99
C ALA A 11 -1.80 -6.35 12.98
N ARG A 12 -2.27 -5.94 11.80
CA ARG A 12 -3.20 -4.81 11.64
C ARG A 12 -4.50 -5.00 12.43
N LYS A 13 -5.10 -6.21 12.41
CA LYS A 13 -6.28 -6.53 13.21
C LYS A 13 -6.05 -6.48 14.72
N MET A 14 -4.83 -6.77 15.16
CA MET A 14 -4.42 -6.69 16.56
C MET A 14 -4.00 -5.26 16.97
N GLY A 15 -4.04 -4.29 16.05
CA GLY A 15 -3.60 -2.92 16.31
C GLY A 15 -2.07 -2.78 16.37
N ILE A 16 -1.33 -3.78 15.91
CA ILE A 16 0.14 -3.73 15.81
C ILE A 16 0.50 -3.08 14.48
N ASP A 17 1.13 -1.91 14.54
CA ASP A 17 1.56 -1.20 13.35
C ASP A 17 2.81 -1.85 12.76
N VAL A 18 2.77 -2.15 11.46
CA VAL A 18 3.91 -2.71 10.73
C VAL A 18 4.42 -1.65 9.77
N THR A 19 5.60 -1.12 10.07
CA THR A 19 6.16 0.02 9.36
C THR A 19 7.13 -0.43 8.28
N ILE A 20 7.25 0.38 7.22
CA ILE A 20 8.21 0.21 6.13
C ILE A 20 9.66 0.10 6.65
N PRO A 21 10.58 -0.52 5.89
CA PRO A 21 11.98 -0.58 6.28
C PRO A 21 12.58 0.82 6.37
N ASP A 22 13.66 0.96 7.15
CA ASP A 22 14.38 2.21 7.37
C ASP A 22 15.88 1.93 7.55
N VAL A 23 16.74 2.63 6.83
CA VAL A 23 18.21 2.41 6.89
C VAL A 23 18.79 2.68 8.28
N ASN A 24 18.15 3.55 9.07
CA ASN A 24 18.63 3.91 10.41
C ASN A 24 18.09 3.03 11.53
N SER A 25 16.91 2.43 11.38
CA SER A 25 16.29 1.65 12.48
C SER A 25 16.00 0.18 12.14
N SER A 26 15.90 -0.21 10.87
CA SER A 26 15.72 -1.62 10.51
C SER A 26 17.00 -2.42 10.76
N GLU A 27 16.83 -3.62 11.32
CA GLU A 27 17.86 -4.65 11.34
C GLU A 27 17.68 -5.60 10.14
N ARG A 28 18.41 -6.71 10.15
CA ARG A 28 18.31 -7.75 9.12
C ARG A 28 16.88 -8.26 9.00
N ASP A 29 16.33 -8.75 10.11
CA ASP A 29 15.00 -9.33 10.18
C ASP A 29 13.96 -8.34 10.74
N PHE A 30 12.69 -8.73 10.70
CA PHE A 30 11.61 -7.96 11.29
C PHE A 30 11.89 -7.71 12.78
N THR A 31 11.86 -6.44 13.18
CA THR A 31 12.32 -6.02 14.51
C THR A 31 11.20 -5.30 15.26
N PRO A 32 10.83 -5.74 16.48
CA PRO A 32 9.90 -4.99 17.31
C PRO A 32 10.57 -3.70 17.81
N VAL A 33 9.91 -2.56 17.59
CA VAL A 33 10.34 -1.23 18.02
C VAL A 33 9.17 -0.58 18.75
N GLY A 34 9.21 -0.64 20.09
CA GLY A 34 8.08 -0.22 20.93
C GLY A 34 6.83 -1.03 20.61
N ASP A 35 5.75 -0.34 20.24
CA ASP A 35 4.46 -0.95 19.88
C ASP A 35 4.33 -1.25 18.37
N THR A 36 5.42 -1.12 17.62
CA THR A 36 5.45 -1.32 16.16
C THR A 36 6.40 -2.44 15.77
N VAL A 37 6.18 -3.04 14.61
CA VAL A 37 7.12 -3.98 13.98
C VAL A 37 7.71 -3.30 12.75
N ARG A 38 9.03 -3.15 12.72
CA ARG A 38 9.75 -2.59 11.59
C ARG A 38 10.06 -3.69 10.57
N PHE A 39 9.83 -3.41 9.29
CA PHE A 39 10.19 -4.32 8.21
C PHE A 39 11.72 -4.56 8.18
N GLY A 40 12.13 -5.82 8.04
CA GLY A 40 13.54 -6.18 7.93
C GLY A 40 14.13 -5.80 6.57
N LEU A 41 15.38 -5.35 6.54
CA LEU A 41 16.06 -4.98 5.29
C LEU A 41 16.29 -6.20 4.37
N SER A 42 16.41 -7.41 4.94
CA SER A 42 16.57 -8.66 4.16
C SER A 42 15.34 -9.03 3.35
N ALA A 43 14.16 -8.53 3.75
CA ALA A 43 12.90 -8.81 3.09
C ALA A 43 12.66 -7.92 1.85
N VAL A 44 13.52 -6.92 1.61
CA VAL A 44 13.47 -6.08 0.40
C VAL A 44 14.05 -6.82 -0.79
N ARG A 45 13.25 -6.98 -1.85
CA ARG A 45 13.68 -7.67 -3.07
C ARG A 45 14.91 -6.99 -3.66
N HIS A 46 15.88 -7.81 -4.10
CA HIS A 46 17.16 -7.34 -4.67
C HIS A 46 18.15 -6.73 -3.67
N VAL A 47 17.86 -6.79 -2.37
CA VAL A 47 18.81 -6.48 -1.31
C VAL A 47 19.28 -7.81 -0.70
N GLY A 48 20.53 -8.19 -0.97
CA GLY A 48 21.08 -9.45 -0.45
C GLY A 48 21.46 -9.33 1.02
N GLU A 49 21.40 -10.42 1.78
CA GLU A 49 21.75 -10.43 3.22
C GLU A 49 23.14 -9.85 3.49
N GLY A 50 24.13 -10.18 2.65
CA GLY A 50 25.48 -9.62 2.80
C GLY A 50 25.57 -8.10 2.56
N VAL A 51 24.64 -7.50 1.80
CA VAL A 51 24.52 -6.04 1.67
C VAL A 51 23.87 -5.46 2.91
N VAL A 52 22.82 -6.11 3.43
CA VAL A 52 22.15 -5.69 4.67
C VAL A 52 23.13 -5.64 5.83
N ASP A 53 23.95 -6.68 5.98
CA ASP A 53 24.96 -6.74 7.04
C ASP A 53 25.94 -5.57 6.96
N ARG A 54 26.39 -5.21 5.76
CA ARG A 54 27.28 -4.06 5.54
C ARG A 54 26.62 -2.72 5.83
N ILE A 55 25.32 -2.58 5.54
CA ILE A 55 24.55 -1.38 5.88
C ILE A 55 24.46 -1.24 7.41
N VAL A 56 24.08 -2.32 8.11
CA VAL A 56 23.97 -2.34 9.57
C VAL A 56 25.33 -2.12 10.23
N GLU A 57 26.39 -2.74 9.71
CA GLU A 57 27.76 -2.56 10.19
C GLU A 57 28.23 -1.10 10.00
N ALA A 58 27.98 -0.51 8.82
CA ALA A 58 28.30 0.88 8.55
C ALA A 58 27.58 1.81 9.52
N ARG A 59 26.29 1.59 9.79
CA ARG A 59 25.52 2.33 10.80
C ARG A 59 26.13 2.19 12.20
N ARG A 60 26.44 0.97 12.64
CA ARG A 60 27.00 0.71 13.98
C ARG A 60 28.38 1.33 14.19
N HIS A 61 29.24 1.32 13.17
CA HIS A 61 30.60 1.83 13.29
C HIS A 61 30.75 3.32 12.95
N LYS A 62 29.92 3.86 12.06
CA LYS A 62 30.02 5.24 11.55
C LYS A 62 28.87 6.15 11.99
N GLY A 63 27.94 5.62 12.80
CA GLY A 63 26.73 6.31 13.25
C GLY A 63 25.62 6.35 12.20
N ASP A 64 24.47 6.88 12.61
CA ASP A 64 23.28 7.01 11.76
C ASP A 64 23.55 7.83 10.49
N PHE A 65 22.77 7.55 9.45
CA PHE A 65 22.82 8.25 8.18
C PHE A 65 21.99 9.54 8.28
N ALA A 66 22.60 10.70 8.01
CA ALA A 66 21.92 12.00 8.06
C ALA A 66 21.19 12.36 6.76
N SER A 67 21.60 11.77 5.64
CA SER A 67 21.03 11.99 4.30
C SER A 67 21.40 10.82 3.38
N PHE A 68 20.86 10.81 2.16
CA PHE A 68 21.25 9.84 1.13
C PHE A 68 22.72 10.00 0.70
N TYR A 69 23.25 11.22 0.70
CA TYR A 69 24.68 11.48 0.46
C TYR A 69 25.54 10.88 1.58
N ASP A 70 25.15 11.08 2.84
CA ASP A 70 25.86 10.52 4.00
C ASP A 70 25.80 8.99 4.02
N PHE A 71 24.65 8.40 3.71
CA PHE A 71 24.53 6.96 3.44
C PHE A 71 25.54 6.50 2.39
N SER A 72 25.58 7.17 1.23
CA SER A 72 26.45 6.82 0.12
C SER A 72 27.95 6.91 0.44
N ARG A 73 28.33 7.83 1.34
CA ARG A 73 29.71 7.97 1.81
C ARG A 73 30.09 6.90 2.85
N LYS A 74 29.17 6.55 3.74
CA LYS A 74 29.43 5.64 4.87
C LYS A 74 29.40 4.17 4.49
N VAL A 75 28.50 3.74 3.60
CA VAL A 75 28.35 2.31 3.28
C VAL A 75 29.46 1.76 2.38
N ASP A 76 29.61 0.44 2.38
CA ASP A 76 30.49 -0.25 1.44
C ASP A 76 30.02 -0.10 -0.02
N TYR A 77 30.96 -0.08 -0.98
CA TYR A 77 30.66 0.10 -2.41
C TYR A 77 29.65 -0.92 -2.96
N SER A 78 29.63 -2.16 -2.42
CA SER A 78 28.66 -3.17 -2.85
C SER A 78 27.20 -2.81 -2.55
N CYS A 79 26.98 -1.93 -1.56
CA CYS A 79 25.65 -1.46 -1.18
C CYS A 79 25.11 -0.43 -2.19
N LEU A 80 25.99 0.21 -2.97
CA LEU A 80 25.64 1.24 -3.95
C LEU A 80 25.35 0.69 -5.34
N ASN A 81 25.07 -0.61 -5.44
CA ASN A 81 24.66 -1.17 -6.71
C ASN A 81 23.27 -0.63 -7.09
N LYS A 82 23.08 -0.32 -8.38
CA LYS A 82 21.88 0.36 -8.89
C LYS A 82 20.58 -0.33 -8.48
N LYS A 83 20.56 -1.66 -8.50
CA LYS A 83 19.34 -2.45 -8.24
C LYS A 83 18.97 -2.47 -6.75
N THR A 84 19.94 -2.59 -5.86
CA THR A 84 19.73 -2.55 -4.41
C THR A 84 19.29 -1.15 -3.98
N VAL A 85 19.94 -0.10 -4.48
CA VAL A 85 19.56 1.27 -4.15
C VAL A 85 18.15 1.60 -4.67
N ASP A 86 17.83 1.26 -5.91
CA ASP A 86 16.46 1.40 -6.47
C ASP A 86 15.42 0.71 -5.58
N SER A 87 15.69 -0.52 -5.16
CA SER A 87 14.80 -1.27 -4.26
C SER A 87 14.65 -0.65 -2.87
N LEU A 88 15.74 -0.17 -2.26
CA LEU A 88 15.70 0.49 -0.95
C LEU A 88 14.92 1.80 -1.00
N ILE A 89 15.07 2.57 -2.09
CA ILE A 89 14.31 3.79 -2.31
C ILE A 89 12.82 3.46 -2.45
N LYS A 90 12.46 2.55 -3.36
CA LYS A 90 11.06 2.11 -3.57
C LYS A 90 10.42 1.58 -2.28
N ALA A 91 11.19 0.89 -1.46
CA ALA A 91 10.75 0.36 -0.17
C ALA A 91 10.48 1.44 0.89
N GLY A 92 10.93 2.69 0.66
CA GLY A 92 10.81 3.80 1.60
C GLY A 92 11.92 3.88 2.66
N ALA A 93 13.04 3.19 2.44
CA ALA A 93 14.10 3.07 3.44
C ALA A 93 14.78 4.40 3.82
N PHE A 94 14.56 5.47 3.05
CA PHE A 94 15.16 6.79 3.26
C PHE A 94 14.15 7.87 3.71
N GLU A 95 12.90 7.50 4.05
CA GLU A 95 11.91 8.48 4.51
C GLU A 95 12.33 9.15 5.83
N SER A 96 12.97 8.40 6.74
CA SER A 96 13.41 8.91 8.05
C SER A 96 14.48 10.00 7.95
N VAL A 97 15.24 10.02 6.84
CA VAL A 97 16.29 11.01 6.56
C VAL A 97 15.78 12.16 5.67
N GLY A 98 14.46 12.27 5.50
CA GLY A 98 13.81 13.40 4.84
C GLY A 98 13.81 13.35 3.32
N HIS A 99 13.98 12.16 2.72
CA HIS A 99 13.97 12.00 1.27
C HIS A 99 12.71 11.30 0.76
N THR A 100 12.14 11.81 -0.34
CA THR A 100 11.01 11.19 -1.04
C THR A 100 11.50 10.19 -2.06
N ARG A 101 10.61 9.25 -2.45
CA ARG A 101 10.94 8.24 -3.46
C ARG A 101 11.20 8.89 -4.81
N LYS A 102 10.32 9.81 -5.21
CA LYS A 102 10.46 10.53 -6.48
C LYS A 102 11.77 11.32 -6.55
N GLY A 103 12.05 12.13 -5.54
CA GLY A 103 13.28 12.92 -5.50
C GLY A 103 14.54 12.07 -5.63
N LEU A 104 14.59 10.92 -4.94
CA LEU A 104 15.73 10.00 -5.04
C LEU A 104 15.78 9.25 -6.37
N LEU A 105 14.65 8.71 -6.85
CA LEU A 105 14.62 7.92 -8.09
C LEU A 105 15.02 8.72 -9.33
N GLU A 106 14.83 10.05 -9.32
CA GLU A 106 15.28 10.92 -10.40
C GLU A 106 16.80 11.12 -10.46
N GLY A 107 17.52 10.94 -9.34
CA GLY A 107 18.93 11.36 -9.22
C GLY A 107 19.92 10.38 -8.59
N PHE A 108 19.47 9.28 -7.98
CA PHE A 108 20.32 8.44 -7.13
C PHE A 108 21.53 7.85 -7.88
N ASP A 109 21.37 7.48 -9.15
CA ASP A 109 22.42 6.85 -9.95
C ASP A 109 23.61 7.81 -10.16
N SER A 110 23.31 9.09 -10.44
CA SER A 110 24.32 10.14 -10.55
C SER A 110 25.01 10.40 -9.20
N ILE A 111 24.23 10.48 -8.14
CA ILE A 111 24.74 10.72 -6.77
C ILE A 111 25.68 9.59 -6.36
N CYS A 112 25.28 8.34 -6.52
CA CYS A 112 26.11 7.17 -6.23
C CYS A 112 27.39 7.21 -7.08
N GLY A 113 27.30 7.52 -8.37
CA GLY A 113 28.46 7.63 -9.27
C GLY A 113 29.47 8.69 -8.82
N GLU A 114 28.99 9.89 -8.48
CA GLU A 114 29.81 11.01 -8.00
C GLU A 114 30.50 10.68 -6.67
N VAL A 115 29.76 10.15 -5.70
CA VAL A 115 30.31 9.76 -4.39
C VAL A 115 31.34 8.64 -4.54
N MET A 116 31.08 7.65 -5.39
CA MET A 116 32.04 6.58 -5.64
C MET A 116 33.31 7.08 -6.33
N ALA A 117 33.20 8.01 -7.29
CA ALA A 117 34.35 8.60 -7.96
C ALA A 117 35.21 9.40 -6.99
N GLN A 118 34.59 10.23 -6.14
CA GLN A 118 35.28 10.98 -5.10
C GLN A 118 36.04 10.06 -4.14
N ARG A 119 35.38 9.03 -3.60
CA ARG A 119 36.01 8.10 -2.66
C ARG A 119 37.19 7.35 -3.28
N ARG A 120 37.10 6.95 -4.55
CA ARG A 120 38.25 6.34 -5.28
C ARG A 120 39.41 7.31 -5.44
N GLN A 121 39.14 8.59 -5.69
CA GLN A 121 40.17 9.61 -5.80
C GLN A 121 40.85 9.86 -4.43
N GLU A 122 40.08 9.88 -3.35
CA GLU A 122 40.60 9.99 -1.98
C GLU A 122 41.48 8.78 -1.63
N GLU A 123 41.01 7.56 -1.89
CA GLU A 123 41.78 6.32 -1.69
C GLU A 123 43.07 6.32 -2.53
N ALA A 124 43.01 6.76 -3.79
CA ALA A 124 44.19 6.87 -4.65
C ALA A 124 45.16 7.99 -4.21
N GLY A 125 44.64 9.11 -3.73
CA GLY A 125 45.40 10.24 -3.21
C GLY A 125 46.09 9.92 -1.89
N GLN A 126 45.53 9.02 -1.07
CA GLN A 126 46.13 8.56 0.18
C GLN A 126 47.37 7.67 -0.02
N PHE A 127 47.59 7.13 -1.24
CA PHE A 127 48.83 6.46 -1.63
C PHE A 127 49.89 7.42 -2.19
N SER A 128 49.56 8.69 -2.42
CA SER A 128 50.48 9.69 -2.97
C SER A 128 51.16 10.52 -1.86
N LEU A 129 51.71 9.86 -0.85
CA LEU A 129 52.63 10.51 0.12
C LEU A 129 53.97 10.94 -0.54
N PHE A 130 54.17 10.60 -1.82
CA PHE A 130 55.26 11.09 -2.67
C PHE A 130 54.85 12.24 -3.60
N GLY A 131 53.55 12.57 -3.71
CA GLY A 131 53.05 13.69 -4.51
C GLY A 131 53.09 15.05 -3.82
N ALA A 132 53.34 15.07 -2.51
CA ALA A 132 53.33 16.27 -1.65
C ALA A 132 54.42 17.31 -1.96
N LEU A 133 55.25 17.10 -2.99
CA LEU A 133 56.27 18.04 -3.43
C LEU A 133 55.91 18.80 -4.72
N VAL A 134 54.74 18.54 -5.33
CA VAL A 134 54.33 19.17 -6.62
C VAL A 134 52.87 19.63 -6.67
N ALA A 135 52.13 19.65 -5.56
CA ALA A 135 50.72 20.06 -5.59
C ALA A 135 50.54 21.53 -5.16
N ASP A 136 50.71 22.43 -6.12
CA ASP A 136 50.08 23.75 -6.10
C ASP A 136 48.59 23.55 -6.50
N ASP A 137 47.67 23.98 -5.65
CA ASP A 137 46.22 24.17 -5.88
C ASP A 137 45.47 23.12 -6.72
N THR A 138 45.34 21.89 -6.21
CA THR A 138 44.18 21.04 -6.52
C THR A 138 43.52 20.57 -5.24
N GLU A 139 42.70 21.44 -4.65
CA GLU A 139 41.69 21.00 -3.68
C GLU A 139 40.89 19.86 -4.32
N ALA A 140 40.89 18.69 -3.69
CA ALA A 140 40.06 17.57 -4.13
C ALA A 140 38.61 18.07 -4.19
N ALA A 141 38.00 18.06 -5.38
CA ALA A 141 36.63 18.51 -5.58
C ALA A 141 35.69 17.65 -4.72
N GLN A 142 35.27 18.18 -3.57
CA GLN A 142 34.26 17.55 -2.74
C GLN A 142 32.95 17.51 -3.53
N VAL A 143 32.25 16.37 -3.52
CA VAL A 143 30.92 16.28 -4.12
C VAL A 143 30.02 17.28 -3.41
N GLN A 144 29.64 18.33 -4.13
CA GLN A 144 28.69 19.31 -3.65
C GLN A 144 27.31 18.65 -3.59
N GLU A 145 26.78 18.53 -2.37
CA GLU A 145 25.43 18.00 -2.17
C GLU A 145 24.43 18.93 -2.82
N ARG A 146 23.71 18.39 -3.82
CA ARG A 146 22.63 19.12 -4.49
C ARG A 146 21.34 18.82 -3.75
N PRO A 147 20.44 19.82 -3.58
CA PRO A 147 19.12 19.57 -3.02
C PRO A 147 18.40 18.48 -3.82
N ILE A 148 17.94 17.45 -3.11
CA ILE A 148 17.08 16.41 -3.66
C ILE A 148 15.65 16.93 -3.58
N ALA A 149 14.90 16.84 -4.68
CA ALA A 149 13.54 17.35 -4.73
C ALA A 149 12.65 16.62 -3.69
N LEU A 150 11.70 17.35 -3.10
CA LEU A 150 10.81 16.83 -2.05
C LEU A 150 9.40 16.55 -2.58
N ASP A 151 9.19 16.64 -3.90
CA ASP A 151 7.96 16.16 -4.49
C ASP A 151 7.90 14.64 -4.38
N GLU A 152 6.68 14.12 -4.30
CA GLU A 152 6.42 12.70 -4.13
C GLU A 152 5.45 12.22 -5.19
N TYR A 153 5.50 10.92 -5.49
CA TYR A 153 4.51 10.29 -6.34
C TYR A 153 3.11 10.30 -5.73
N SER A 154 2.10 10.00 -6.55
CA SER A 154 0.77 9.74 -6.05
C SER A 154 0.78 8.54 -5.09
N ARG A 155 -0.20 8.48 -4.17
CA ARG A 155 -0.27 7.41 -3.17
C ARG A 155 -0.34 6.04 -3.83
N GLU A 156 -1.07 5.92 -4.96
CA GLU A 156 -1.19 4.69 -5.73
C GLU A 156 0.16 4.22 -6.27
N MET A 157 0.96 5.14 -6.81
CA MET A 157 2.30 4.83 -7.30
C MET A 157 3.25 4.42 -6.17
N VAL A 158 3.18 5.08 -5.01
CA VAL A 158 3.96 4.68 -3.83
C VAL A 158 3.63 3.25 -3.41
N LEU A 159 2.34 2.93 -3.32
CA LEU A 159 1.87 1.59 -2.95
C LEU A 159 2.25 0.53 -3.99
N ALA A 160 2.22 0.87 -5.28
CA ALA A 160 2.68 -0.01 -6.34
C ALA A 160 4.18 -0.33 -6.22
N MET A 161 5.01 0.68 -5.89
CA MET A 161 6.44 0.48 -5.64
C MET A 161 6.70 -0.39 -4.41
N GLU A 162 5.96 -0.18 -3.31
CA GLU A 162 6.02 -1.06 -2.14
C GLU A 162 5.68 -2.50 -2.50
N LYS A 163 4.59 -2.73 -3.24
CA LYS A 163 4.19 -4.06 -3.69
C LYS A 163 5.26 -4.71 -4.59
N GLU A 164 5.90 -3.93 -5.46
CA GLU A 164 6.98 -4.40 -6.35
C GLU A 164 8.18 -4.96 -5.57
N VAL A 165 8.64 -4.24 -4.53
CA VAL A 165 9.92 -4.53 -3.86
C VAL A 165 9.76 -5.22 -2.50
N LEU A 166 8.65 -5.01 -1.79
CA LEU A 166 8.32 -5.67 -0.52
C LEU A 166 7.40 -6.88 -0.71
N GLY A 167 6.74 -6.99 -1.87
CA GLY A 167 5.73 -8.02 -2.14
C GLY A 167 4.38 -7.77 -1.46
N LEU A 168 4.27 -6.69 -0.70
CA LEU A 168 3.13 -6.34 0.16
C LEU A 168 2.89 -4.83 0.11
N TYR A 169 1.65 -4.42 0.33
CA TYR A 169 1.33 -3.04 0.67
C TYR A 169 1.53 -2.88 2.17
N VAL A 170 2.63 -2.27 2.60
CA VAL A 170 3.04 -2.21 4.01
C VAL A 170 2.50 -0.94 4.65
N SER A 171 2.68 0.22 4.00
CA SER A 171 2.22 1.49 4.55
C SER A 171 0.71 1.70 4.46
N ASP A 172 0.03 0.98 3.57
CA ASP A 172 -1.43 1.05 3.37
C ASP A 172 -1.95 -0.21 2.68
N HIS A 173 -3.22 -0.22 2.26
CA HIS A 173 -3.74 -1.18 1.30
C HIS A 173 -4.87 -0.50 0.49
N PRO A 174 -4.96 -0.68 -0.84
CA PRO A 174 -6.03 -0.06 -1.64
C PRO A 174 -7.46 -0.44 -1.22
N LEU A 175 -7.61 -1.61 -0.60
CA LEU A 175 -8.87 -2.07 -0.03
C LEU A 175 -9.14 -1.57 1.41
N LEU A 176 -8.17 -0.94 2.10
CA LEU A 176 -8.38 -0.41 3.45
C LEU A 176 -9.42 0.73 3.40
N GLY A 177 -10.39 0.67 4.30
CA GLY A 177 -11.47 1.64 4.35
C GLY A 177 -12.62 1.38 3.38
N ILE A 178 -12.57 0.35 2.53
CA ILE A 178 -13.72 -0.13 1.74
C ILE A 178 -14.07 -1.60 2.04
N ASP A 179 -13.43 -2.17 3.06
CA ASP A 179 -13.53 -3.56 3.47
C ASP A 179 -14.94 -3.94 3.93
N GLY A 180 -15.58 -3.09 4.74
CA GLY A 180 -16.95 -3.28 5.16
C GLY A 180 -17.94 -3.28 3.99
N LEU A 181 -17.68 -2.46 2.97
CA LEU A 181 -18.52 -2.40 1.76
C LEU A 181 -18.35 -3.65 0.91
N LEU A 182 -17.12 -4.07 0.67
CA LEU A 182 -16.83 -5.30 -0.06
C LEU A 182 -17.40 -6.53 0.66
N ALA A 183 -17.33 -6.57 1.99
CA ALA A 183 -17.94 -7.65 2.78
C ALA A 183 -19.48 -7.69 2.66
N ARG A 184 -20.14 -6.54 2.44
CA ARG A 184 -21.59 -6.47 2.19
C ARG A 184 -21.97 -6.90 0.77
N MET A 185 -21.06 -6.75 -0.19
CA MET A 185 -21.27 -7.08 -1.60
C MET A 185 -20.81 -8.51 -1.95
N THR A 186 -20.16 -9.20 -1.03
CA THR A 186 -19.65 -10.57 -1.21
C THR A 186 -20.38 -11.55 -0.28
N ASP A 187 -20.42 -12.82 -0.67
CA ASP A 187 -21.01 -13.90 0.15
C ASP A 187 -19.94 -14.81 0.77
N THR A 188 -18.69 -14.68 0.34
CA THR A 188 -17.57 -15.55 0.71
C THR A 188 -16.27 -14.76 0.66
N SER A 189 -15.40 -14.95 1.66
CA SER A 189 -14.03 -14.41 1.62
C SER A 189 -13.15 -15.27 0.71
N ILE A 190 -12.08 -14.71 0.13
CA ILE A 190 -11.18 -15.49 -0.73
C ILE A 190 -10.53 -16.63 0.06
N GLY A 191 -10.16 -16.37 1.32
CA GLY A 191 -9.61 -17.39 2.22
C GLY A 191 -10.57 -18.55 2.54
N SER A 192 -11.88 -18.35 2.47
CA SER A 192 -12.91 -19.36 2.77
C SER A 192 -13.44 -20.09 1.53
N LEU A 193 -12.95 -19.77 0.33
CA LEU A 193 -13.40 -20.45 -0.90
C LEU A 193 -13.15 -21.96 -0.88
N GLY A 194 -12.13 -22.42 -0.14
CA GLY A 194 -11.84 -23.85 0.02
C GLY A 194 -12.92 -24.63 0.78
N ASP A 195 -13.77 -23.95 1.55
CA ASP A 195 -14.86 -24.57 2.29
C ASP A 195 -16.11 -24.78 1.41
N ARG A 196 -16.16 -24.13 0.24
CA ARG A 196 -17.26 -24.25 -0.73
C ARG A 196 -17.14 -25.52 -1.56
N SER A 197 -18.29 -26.02 -2.03
CA SER A 197 -18.33 -27.21 -2.88
C SER A 197 -17.91 -26.89 -4.31
N PRO A 198 -17.18 -27.79 -5.01
CA PRO A 198 -16.90 -27.62 -6.43
C PRO A 198 -18.18 -27.43 -7.25
N GLY A 199 -18.19 -26.45 -8.15
CA GLY A 199 -19.34 -26.06 -8.97
C GLY A 199 -20.32 -25.08 -8.33
N GLU A 200 -20.21 -24.84 -7.02
CA GLU A 200 -21.02 -23.84 -6.32
C GLU A 200 -20.71 -22.42 -6.85
N VAL A 201 -21.74 -21.58 -6.94
CA VAL A 201 -21.57 -20.17 -7.33
C VAL A 201 -21.36 -19.34 -6.08
N ALA A 202 -20.31 -18.52 -6.08
CA ALA A 202 -19.99 -17.59 -5.00
C ALA A 202 -19.66 -16.20 -5.57
N VAL A 203 -19.79 -15.19 -4.73
CA VAL A 203 -19.39 -13.81 -5.01
C VAL A 203 -18.23 -13.43 -4.09
N ILE A 204 -17.09 -13.13 -4.70
CA ILE A 204 -15.89 -12.67 -4.00
C ILE A 204 -15.51 -11.28 -4.47
N GLY A 205 -14.76 -10.57 -3.65
CA GLY A 205 -14.34 -9.20 -3.89
C GLY A 205 -12.89 -9.03 -3.50
N GLY A 206 -12.15 -8.28 -4.31
CA GLY A 206 -10.74 -8.07 -4.07
C GLY A 206 -10.12 -7.16 -5.12
N MET A 207 -8.81 -7.06 -5.03
CA MET A 207 -7.99 -6.30 -5.97
C MET A 207 -7.33 -7.25 -6.97
N VAL A 208 -7.34 -6.86 -8.24
CA VAL A 208 -6.65 -7.59 -9.30
C VAL A 208 -5.14 -7.44 -9.12
N GLY A 209 -4.47 -8.55 -8.83
CA GLY A 209 -3.03 -8.67 -8.81
C GLY A 209 -2.47 -9.03 -10.18
N GLU A 210 -1.73 -10.14 -10.26
CA GLU A 210 -1.10 -10.57 -11.50
C GLU A 210 -2.14 -10.93 -12.58
N LEU A 211 -1.98 -10.37 -13.78
CA LEU A 211 -2.84 -10.61 -14.94
C LEU A 211 -2.07 -11.25 -16.09
N ARG A 212 -2.50 -12.43 -16.54
CA ARG A 212 -1.89 -13.19 -17.65
C ARG A 212 -2.91 -13.41 -18.77
N LYS A 213 -2.52 -13.04 -19.99
CA LYS A 213 -3.29 -13.32 -21.22
C LYS A 213 -2.89 -14.67 -21.78
N LYS A 214 -3.87 -15.52 -22.11
CA LYS A 214 -3.66 -16.83 -22.72
C LYS A 214 -4.55 -16.98 -23.95
N VAL A 215 -3.95 -17.44 -25.04
CA VAL A 215 -4.70 -17.75 -26.26
C VAL A 215 -5.24 -19.16 -26.14
N THR A 216 -6.55 -19.32 -26.34
CA THR A 216 -7.20 -20.63 -26.35
C THR A 216 -6.83 -21.40 -27.62
N ARG A 217 -7.14 -22.70 -27.67
CA ARG A 217 -6.94 -23.51 -28.90
C ARG A 217 -7.69 -22.98 -30.12
N ARG A 218 -8.73 -22.16 -29.92
CA ARG A 218 -9.55 -21.55 -30.97
C ARG A 218 -9.02 -20.18 -31.43
N GLY A 219 -7.97 -19.66 -30.80
CA GLY A 219 -7.42 -18.33 -31.09
C GLY A 219 -7.99 -17.22 -30.21
N ASP A 220 -9.06 -17.48 -29.45
CA ASP A 220 -9.68 -16.48 -28.59
C ASP A 220 -8.84 -16.17 -27.35
N ILE A 221 -8.95 -14.94 -26.83
CA ILE A 221 -8.20 -14.48 -25.65
C ILE A 221 -8.95 -14.86 -24.37
N MET A 222 -8.27 -15.57 -23.48
CA MET A 222 -8.68 -15.88 -22.11
C MET A 222 -7.74 -15.15 -21.14
N LEU A 223 -8.25 -14.72 -19.99
CA LEU A 223 -7.42 -14.14 -18.92
C LEU A 223 -7.33 -15.10 -17.73
N LEU A 224 -6.15 -15.15 -17.12
CA LEU A 224 -5.92 -15.69 -15.79
C LEU A 224 -5.51 -14.51 -14.91
N LEU A 225 -6.27 -14.21 -13.88
CA LEU A 225 -5.95 -13.12 -12.95
C LEU A 225 -5.87 -13.65 -11.52
N GLY A 226 -4.93 -13.15 -10.73
CA GLY A 226 -4.94 -13.34 -9.28
C GLY A 226 -5.82 -12.28 -8.63
N LEU A 227 -6.82 -12.69 -7.85
CA LEU A 227 -7.63 -11.77 -7.05
C LEU A 227 -7.18 -11.86 -5.58
N GLU A 228 -6.77 -10.74 -5.00
CA GLU A 228 -6.25 -10.63 -3.62
C GLU A 228 -7.27 -9.89 -2.74
N ASP A 229 -7.58 -10.44 -1.56
CA ASP A 229 -8.37 -9.75 -0.54
C ASP A 229 -7.50 -9.08 0.52
N LEU A 230 -8.13 -8.37 1.46
CA LEU A 230 -7.44 -7.70 2.56
C LEU A 230 -6.70 -8.63 3.50
N THR A 231 -7.08 -9.91 3.55
CA THR A 231 -6.41 -10.91 4.37
C THR A 231 -5.10 -11.39 3.74
N GLY A 232 -4.83 -10.95 2.50
CA GLY A 232 -3.73 -11.42 1.68
C GLY A 232 -3.99 -12.79 1.07
N ALA A 233 -5.23 -13.29 1.12
CA ALA A 233 -5.60 -14.50 0.43
C ALA A 233 -5.72 -14.19 -1.07
N VAL A 234 -5.14 -15.06 -1.90
CA VAL A 234 -5.12 -14.92 -3.35
C VAL A 234 -5.75 -16.15 -3.99
N VAL A 235 -6.68 -15.94 -4.93
CA VAL A 235 -7.27 -16.98 -5.77
C VAL A 235 -7.04 -16.69 -7.24
N GLU A 236 -6.76 -17.74 -8.03
CA GLU A 236 -6.71 -17.63 -9.48
C GLU A 236 -8.14 -17.63 -10.03
N VAL A 237 -8.49 -16.56 -10.74
CA VAL A 237 -9.76 -16.37 -11.44
C VAL A 237 -9.53 -16.55 -12.94
N ILE A 238 -10.29 -17.47 -13.54
CA ILE A 238 -10.27 -17.77 -14.97
C ILE A 238 -11.39 -16.98 -15.64
N VAL A 239 -11.04 -16.11 -16.58
CA VAL A 239 -11.98 -15.31 -17.37
C VAL A 239 -11.97 -15.81 -18.80
N PHE A 240 -13.00 -16.59 -19.17
CA PHE A 240 -13.16 -17.10 -20.53
C PHE A 240 -13.46 -15.98 -21.54
N PRO A 241 -13.18 -16.18 -22.84
CA PRO A 241 -13.31 -15.15 -23.87
C PRO A 241 -14.64 -14.40 -23.86
N LYS A 242 -15.76 -15.12 -23.69
CA LYS A 242 -17.10 -14.51 -23.62
C LYS A 242 -17.25 -13.47 -22.50
N VAL A 243 -16.66 -13.74 -21.33
CA VAL A 243 -16.69 -12.82 -20.18
C VAL A 243 -15.66 -11.71 -20.39
N HIS A 244 -14.48 -12.05 -20.94
CA HIS A 244 -13.45 -11.06 -21.25
C HIS A 244 -13.94 -10.01 -22.26
N GLU A 245 -14.63 -10.38 -23.32
CA GLU A 245 -15.20 -9.44 -24.30
C GLU A 245 -16.16 -8.44 -23.65
N GLN A 246 -16.90 -8.85 -22.62
CA GLN A 246 -17.86 -8.01 -21.92
C GLN A 246 -17.21 -7.07 -20.89
N PHE A 247 -16.12 -7.50 -20.24
CA PHE A 247 -15.57 -6.80 -19.07
C PHE A 247 -14.09 -6.45 -19.17
N SER A 248 -13.50 -6.49 -20.37
CA SER A 248 -12.05 -6.26 -20.58
C SER A 248 -11.51 -4.95 -20.00
N ALA A 249 -12.31 -3.88 -19.98
CA ALA A 249 -11.92 -2.58 -19.41
C ALA A 249 -11.83 -2.60 -17.87
N LEU A 250 -12.57 -3.49 -17.21
CA LEU A 250 -12.60 -3.62 -15.75
C LEU A 250 -11.40 -4.45 -15.24
N VAL A 251 -10.89 -5.36 -16.06
CA VAL A 251 -9.83 -6.30 -15.68
C VAL A 251 -8.45 -5.70 -16.00
N ARG A 252 -7.94 -4.90 -15.06
CA ARG A 252 -6.61 -4.29 -15.09
C ARG A 252 -5.91 -4.46 -13.73
N PRO A 253 -4.57 -4.51 -13.68
CA PRO A 253 -3.84 -4.54 -12.40
C PRO A 253 -4.29 -3.40 -11.46
N ASP A 254 -4.32 -3.70 -10.16
CA ASP A 254 -4.74 -2.80 -9.07
C ASP A 254 -6.22 -2.38 -9.10
N ALA A 255 -7.04 -2.87 -10.04
CA ALA A 255 -8.48 -2.62 -10.03
C ALA A 255 -9.18 -3.40 -8.90
N VAL A 256 -10.10 -2.74 -8.20
CA VAL A 256 -10.99 -3.39 -7.23
C VAL A 256 -12.20 -3.92 -7.99
N ILE A 257 -12.46 -5.22 -7.92
CA ILE A 257 -13.57 -5.88 -8.61
C ILE A 257 -14.31 -6.86 -7.71
N LEU A 258 -15.57 -7.06 -8.03
CA LEU A 258 -16.38 -8.18 -7.57
C LEU A 258 -16.44 -9.23 -8.68
N VAL A 259 -16.26 -10.49 -8.31
CA VAL A 259 -16.34 -11.63 -9.22
C VAL A 259 -17.42 -12.56 -8.72
N LYS A 260 -18.46 -12.74 -9.54
CA LYS A 260 -19.41 -13.84 -9.38
C LYS A 260 -18.93 -14.99 -10.24
N GLY A 261 -18.65 -16.12 -9.64
CA GLY A 261 -18.01 -17.24 -10.34
C GLY A 261 -18.35 -18.58 -9.75
N ARG A 262 -18.03 -19.64 -10.51
CA ARG A 262 -18.10 -21.02 -10.03
C ARG A 262 -16.78 -21.40 -9.37
N VAL A 263 -16.87 -21.96 -8.18
CA VAL A 263 -15.71 -22.56 -7.50
C VAL A 263 -15.28 -23.80 -8.28
N ASP A 264 -14.00 -23.86 -8.61
CA ASP A 264 -13.38 -25.00 -9.29
C ASP A 264 -12.21 -25.50 -8.44
N ARG A 265 -11.92 -26.80 -8.51
CA ARG A 265 -10.76 -27.39 -7.84
C ARG A 265 -9.93 -28.13 -8.86
N ASP A 266 -8.66 -27.74 -8.96
CA ASP A 266 -7.75 -28.41 -9.89
C ASP A 266 -7.41 -29.80 -9.34
N ALA A 267 -7.77 -30.84 -10.11
CA ALA A 267 -7.57 -32.22 -9.71
C ALA A 267 -6.08 -32.62 -9.55
N ARG A 268 -5.14 -31.80 -10.02
CA ARG A 268 -3.70 -32.10 -9.99
C ARG A 268 -2.99 -31.63 -8.72
N ASP A 269 -3.35 -30.46 -8.21
CA ASP A 269 -2.68 -29.83 -7.07
C ASP A 269 -3.63 -29.42 -5.94
N ASP A 270 -4.91 -29.82 -6.04
CA ASP A 270 -5.99 -29.49 -5.10
C ASP A 270 -6.14 -27.97 -4.85
N SER A 271 -5.67 -27.15 -5.81
CA SER A 271 -5.80 -25.71 -5.71
C SER A 271 -7.23 -25.27 -6.02
N VAL A 272 -7.75 -24.37 -5.19
CA VAL A 272 -9.05 -23.74 -5.41
C VAL A 272 -8.88 -22.61 -6.42
N LYS A 273 -9.72 -22.64 -7.45
CA LYS A 273 -9.81 -21.65 -8.52
C LYS A 273 -11.23 -21.15 -8.62
N MET A 274 -11.43 -20.04 -9.32
CA MET A 274 -12.76 -19.56 -9.65
C MET A 274 -12.90 -19.34 -11.15
N VAL A 275 -13.95 -19.86 -11.76
CA VAL A 275 -14.32 -19.53 -13.14
C VAL A 275 -15.30 -18.37 -13.10
N ALA A 276 -14.88 -17.21 -13.61
CA ALA A 276 -15.71 -16.01 -13.64
C ALA A 276 -16.94 -16.21 -14.53
N LEU A 277 -18.12 -15.88 -14.01
CA LEU A 277 -19.37 -15.78 -14.76
C LEU A 277 -19.68 -14.32 -15.07
N GLU A 278 -19.42 -13.43 -14.12
CA GLU A 278 -19.70 -12.00 -14.19
C GLU A 278 -18.65 -11.22 -13.36
N ILE A 279 -18.25 -10.06 -13.85
CA ILE A 279 -17.28 -9.16 -13.21
C ILE A 279 -17.92 -7.79 -13.09
N ILE A 280 -17.85 -7.21 -11.89
CA ILE A 280 -18.47 -5.92 -11.58
C ILE A 280 -17.40 -5.02 -10.94
N GLU A 281 -17.25 -3.80 -11.43
CA GLU A 281 -16.52 -2.75 -10.71
C GLU A 281 -17.48 -2.12 -9.70
N PRO A 282 -17.21 -2.19 -8.38
CA PRO A 282 -18.12 -1.69 -7.37
C PRO A 282 -18.21 -0.16 -7.46
N GLN A 283 -19.43 0.38 -7.55
CA GLN A 283 -19.67 1.82 -7.54
C GLN A 283 -19.62 2.36 -6.10
N LEU A 284 -18.41 2.61 -5.62
CA LEU A 284 -18.15 3.10 -4.27
C LEU A 284 -18.13 4.63 -4.26
N GLY A 285 -19.00 5.27 -3.47
CA GLY A 285 -19.01 6.73 -3.33
C GLY A 285 -19.37 7.49 -4.61
N ALA A 286 -20.07 6.85 -5.55
CA ALA A 286 -20.56 7.50 -6.77
C ALA A 286 -21.66 8.53 -6.46
N ASP A 287 -22.42 8.28 -5.40
CA ASP A 287 -23.46 9.20 -4.93
C ASP A 287 -22.87 10.38 -4.15
N PRO A 288 -23.50 11.56 -4.20
CA PRO A 288 -23.07 12.72 -3.44
C PRO A 288 -23.05 12.40 -1.94
N PRO A 289 -22.01 12.83 -1.20
CA PRO A 289 -21.84 12.44 0.21
C PRO A 289 -22.97 12.97 1.10
N LEU A 290 -23.45 12.14 2.01
CA LEU A 290 -24.40 12.56 3.04
C LEU A 290 -23.67 13.40 4.10
N VAL A 291 -24.06 14.67 4.21
CA VAL A 291 -23.51 15.59 5.22
C VAL A 291 -24.48 15.73 6.39
N ILE A 292 -24.04 15.28 7.55
CA ILE A 292 -24.77 15.35 8.83
C ILE A 292 -24.19 16.50 9.66
N ASN A 293 -25.01 17.50 9.97
CA ASN A 293 -24.66 18.59 10.87
C ASN A 293 -25.06 18.24 12.30
N LEU A 294 -24.10 18.29 13.22
CA LEU A 294 -24.32 18.05 14.64
C LEU A 294 -23.68 19.20 15.44
N ALA A 295 -24.48 19.87 16.27
CA ALA A 295 -23.95 20.84 17.22
C ALA A 295 -23.12 20.10 18.29
N VAL A 296 -21.94 20.62 18.63
CA VAL A 296 -21.06 20.00 19.64
C VAL A 296 -21.78 19.85 20.99
N ASP A 297 -22.65 20.79 21.35
CA ASP A 297 -23.43 20.74 22.60
C ASP A 297 -24.45 19.59 22.63
N SER A 298 -24.88 19.12 21.45
CA SER A 298 -25.77 17.97 21.28
C SER A 298 -25.03 16.65 21.05
N CYS A 299 -23.69 16.68 20.98
CA CYS A 299 -22.85 15.50 20.78
C CYS A 299 -22.64 14.76 22.11
N THR A 300 -23.68 14.07 22.56
CA THR A 300 -23.64 13.24 23.77
C THR A 300 -23.31 11.78 23.42
N PRO A 301 -22.76 10.97 24.35
CA PRO A 301 -22.51 9.54 24.11
C PRO A 301 -23.75 8.81 23.59
N THR A 302 -24.92 9.07 24.18
CA THR A 302 -26.19 8.46 23.77
C THR A 302 -26.59 8.85 22.34
N THR A 303 -26.44 10.14 21.98
CA THR A 303 -26.73 10.60 20.61
C THR A 303 -25.79 9.95 19.60
N VAL A 304 -24.51 9.79 19.94
CA VAL A 304 -23.52 9.14 19.08
C VAL A 304 -23.84 7.64 18.91
N GLU A 305 -24.20 6.94 19.98
CA GLU A 305 -24.63 5.53 19.90
C GLU A 305 -25.88 5.37 19.03
N THR A 306 -26.91 6.17 19.26
CA THR A 306 -28.13 6.11 18.43
C THR A 306 -27.86 6.47 16.97
N LEU A 307 -26.97 7.45 16.71
CA LEU A 307 -26.57 7.79 15.36
C LEU A 307 -25.84 6.63 14.68
N LYS A 308 -24.95 5.94 15.40
CA LYS A 308 -24.28 4.74 14.88
C LYS A 308 -25.28 3.66 14.51
N ASP A 309 -26.28 3.43 15.35
CA ASP A 309 -27.32 2.42 15.10
C ASP A 309 -28.16 2.76 13.87
N VAL A 310 -28.58 4.02 13.73
CA VAL A 310 -29.34 4.51 12.56
C VAL A 310 -28.51 4.39 11.27
N LEU A 311 -27.22 4.75 11.28
CA LEU A 311 -26.38 4.59 10.09
C LEU A 311 -26.16 3.10 9.78
N ALA A 312 -26.00 2.25 10.79
CA ALA A 312 -25.82 0.81 10.61
C ALA A 312 -27.07 0.11 10.08
N SER A 313 -28.28 0.61 10.36
CA SER A 313 -29.55 0.05 9.86
C SER A 313 -29.84 0.41 8.40
N HIS A 314 -29.12 1.38 7.83
CA HIS A 314 -29.31 1.86 6.46
C HIS A 314 -28.03 1.68 5.62
N PRO A 315 -27.46 0.47 5.51
CA PRO A 315 -26.18 0.26 4.84
C PRO A 315 -26.25 0.56 3.34
N GLY A 316 -25.23 1.24 2.80
CA GLY A 316 -25.10 1.49 1.37
C GLY A 316 -23.72 1.98 0.96
N THR A 317 -23.62 2.60 -0.22
CA THR A 317 -22.35 3.00 -0.85
C THR A 317 -22.08 4.51 -0.79
N THR A 318 -22.96 5.31 -0.17
CA THR A 318 -22.79 6.75 -0.04
C THR A 318 -21.94 7.10 1.18
N GLN A 319 -20.93 7.94 0.97
CA GLN A 319 -20.05 8.44 2.04
C GLN A 319 -20.81 9.31 3.04
N VAL A 320 -20.46 9.23 4.32
CA VAL A 320 -21.05 10.07 5.37
C VAL A 320 -19.99 10.98 6.00
N PHE A 321 -20.30 12.27 6.05
CA PHE A 321 -19.50 13.29 6.74
C PHE A 321 -20.28 13.86 7.91
N LEU A 322 -19.64 13.94 9.08
CA LEU A 322 -20.19 14.57 10.27
C LEU A 322 -19.55 15.96 10.45
N HIS A 323 -20.35 17.00 10.33
CA HIS A 323 -19.97 18.38 10.59
C HIS A 323 -20.30 18.74 12.04
N LEU A 324 -19.27 18.77 12.88
CA LEU A 324 -19.39 19.18 14.27
C LEU A 324 -19.23 20.70 14.39
N ALA A 325 -20.32 21.39 14.66
CA ALA A 325 -20.34 22.86 14.75
C ALA A 325 -20.23 23.33 16.21
N ARG A 326 -19.28 24.23 16.47
CA ARG A 326 -19.16 24.98 17.73
C ARG A 326 -18.92 26.46 17.43
N GLY A 327 -19.97 27.28 17.54
CA GLY A 327 -19.92 28.69 17.16
C GLY A 327 -19.56 28.85 15.68
N ALA A 328 -18.47 29.59 15.39
CA ALA A 328 -17.99 29.81 14.02
C ALA A 328 -17.03 28.72 13.50
N ARG A 329 -16.69 27.71 14.31
CA ARG A 329 -15.79 26.62 13.90
C ARG A 329 -16.60 25.37 13.59
N THR A 330 -16.28 24.73 12.46
CA THR A 330 -16.83 23.44 12.05
C THR A 330 -15.68 22.45 11.89
N THR A 331 -15.74 21.34 12.62
CA THR A 331 -14.84 20.20 12.44
C THR A 331 -15.54 19.17 11.56
N VAL A 332 -14.90 18.81 10.44
CA VAL A 332 -15.44 17.81 9.51
C VAL A 332 -14.80 16.47 9.81
N LEU A 333 -15.61 15.47 10.13
CA LEU A 333 -15.19 14.09 10.33
C LEU A 333 -15.73 13.24 9.17
N ARG A 334 -14.83 12.58 8.43
CA ARG A 334 -15.21 11.53 7.50
C ARG A 334 -15.44 10.24 8.28
N LEU A 335 -16.65 9.70 8.24
CA LEU A 335 -16.94 8.44 8.93
C LEU A 335 -16.36 7.24 8.16
N GLY A 336 -16.05 6.17 8.88
CA GLY A 336 -15.59 4.91 8.30
C GLY A 336 -16.65 4.26 7.40
N SER A 337 -16.24 3.34 6.53
CA SER A 337 -17.14 2.70 5.56
C SER A 337 -18.19 1.79 6.16
N GLU A 338 -18.00 1.36 7.41
CA GLU A 338 -19.02 0.70 8.20
C GLU A 338 -20.27 1.58 8.41
N TYR A 339 -20.12 2.91 8.34
CA TYR A 339 -21.18 3.90 8.47
C TYR A 339 -21.61 4.52 7.13
N TRP A 340 -21.19 3.96 6.00
CA TRP A 340 -21.72 4.38 4.70
C TRP A 340 -23.13 3.82 4.50
N VAL A 341 -23.95 4.63 3.84
CA VAL A 341 -25.40 4.46 3.84
C VAL A 341 -26.00 4.49 2.45
N ASP A 342 -27.24 4.01 2.36
CA ASP A 342 -28.11 4.24 1.20
C ASP A 342 -28.99 5.46 1.48
N GLY A 343 -28.77 6.54 0.74
CA GLY A 343 -29.52 7.79 0.89
C GLY A 343 -30.99 7.73 0.42
N ALA A 344 -31.41 6.67 -0.26
CA ALA A 344 -32.76 6.55 -0.81
C ALA A 344 -33.81 6.12 0.22
N ASN A 345 -33.41 5.38 1.27
CA ASN A 345 -34.34 4.63 2.12
C ASN A 345 -34.51 5.27 3.50
N GLY A 346 -35.52 6.11 3.73
CA GLY A 346 -36.04 6.48 5.08
C GLY A 346 -35.07 7.18 6.06
N LEU A 347 -33.77 7.10 5.83
CA LEU A 347 -32.67 7.53 6.67
C LEU A 347 -32.76 9.02 6.95
N HIS A 348 -33.11 9.80 5.93
CA HIS A 348 -33.29 11.24 6.09
C HIS A 348 -34.37 11.60 7.13
N ALA A 349 -35.43 10.79 7.25
CA ALA A 349 -36.47 11.01 8.24
C ALA A 349 -35.99 10.65 9.65
N GLU A 350 -35.31 9.52 9.81
CA GLU A 350 -34.75 9.09 11.10
C GLU A 350 -33.67 10.04 11.61
N LEU A 351 -32.75 10.49 10.74
CA LEU A 351 -31.72 11.47 11.10
C LEU A 351 -32.34 12.81 11.50
N LYS A 352 -33.40 13.26 10.82
CA LYS A 352 -34.13 14.48 11.20
C LYS A 352 -34.88 14.32 12.52
N ALA A 353 -35.40 13.13 12.82
CA ALA A 353 -36.06 12.84 14.09
C ALA A 353 -35.05 12.83 15.25
N LEU A 354 -33.85 12.29 15.04
CA LEU A 354 -32.80 12.21 16.04
C LEU A 354 -32.10 13.55 16.29
N LEU A 355 -31.69 14.24 15.22
CA LEU A 355 -30.79 15.39 15.27
C LEU A 355 -31.48 16.73 14.96
N GLY A 356 -32.75 16.68 14.55
CA GLY A 356 -33.55 17.84 14.17
C GLY A 356 -33.52 18.18 12.67
N PRO A 357 -34.36 19.13 12.23
CA PRO A 357 -34.62 19.39 10.82
C PRO A 357 -33.43 20.00 10.04
N ARG A 358 -32.47 20.61 10.75
CA ARG A 358 -31.25 21.21 10.17
C ARG A 358 -30.05 20.23 10.14
N ALA A 359 -30.26 18.99 10.57
CA ALA A 359 -29.22 17.99 10.65
C ALA A 359 -28.69 17.55 9.30
N LEU A 360 -29.41 17.81 8.21
CA LEU A 360 -29.01 17.41 6.86
C LEU A 360 -28.82 18.65 5.99
N THR A 361 -27.66 18.75 5.36
CA THR A 361 -27.44 19.73 4.29
C THR A 361 -27.99 19.12 3.01
N ALA A 362 -28.97 19.77 2.38
CA ALA A 362 -29.33 19.43 1.00
C ALA A 362 -28.13 19.82 0.12
N LEU A 363 -27.61 18.85 -0.64
CA LEU A 363 -26.60 19.11 -1.67
C LEU A 363 -27.23 19.79 -2.89
#